data_AF-A0A661B1E6-F1
#
_entry.id   AF-A0A661B1E6-F1
#
_cell.length_a   1.000
_cell.length_b   1.000
_cell.length_c   1.000
_cell.angle_alpha   90.00
_cell.angle_beta   90.00
_cell.angle_gamma   90.00
#
_symmetry.space_group_name_H-M   'P 1'
#
loop_
_entity.id
_entity.type
_entity.pdbx_description
1 polymer ?
#
loop_
_entity_poly.entity_id
_entity_poly.type
_entity_poly.pdbx_seq_one_letter_code
_entity_poly.pdbx_strand_id
1 'polypeptide(L)'
;MKNLQEILLSRRSVRLFSDRPVTDEEITAVLEAARVAPSSNNTQPWRFIVVREKETIEKLAKAVPAGLNVINRWLSKAPCIIVCCGDPNPIYHRAAEKALPADLLIIDVTI
;
A
#
# COMPACT_ATOMS: atom_id res chain seq x y z
N MET A 1 20.18 18.82 2.73
CA MET A 1 19.35 17.62 2.46
C MET A 1 19.10 16.94 3.79
N LYS A 2 17.87 16.55 4.12
CA LYS A 2 17.61 15.91 5.42
C LYS A 2 18.26 14.52 5.47
N ASN A 3 18.86 14.17 6.60
CA ASN A 3 19.35 12.79 6.80
C ASN A 3 18.20 11.85 7.21
N LEU A 4 18.47 10.55 7.28
CA LEU A 4 17.45 9.54 7.60
C LEU A 4 16.76 9.79 8.95
N GLN A 5 17.52 10.15 9.98
CA GLN A 5 16.97 10.39 11.32
C GLN A 5 16.02 11.59 11.33
N GLU A 6 16.39 12.68 10.66
CA GLU A 6 15.55 13.86 10.49
C GLU A 6 14.25 13.56 9.72
N ILE A 7 14.31 12.71 8.69
CA ILE A 7 13.13 12.28 7.93
C ILE A 7 12.18 11.50 8.84
N LEU A 8 12.70 10.51 9.58
CA LEU A 8 11.89 9.68 10.47
C LEU A 8 11.22 10.50 11.58
N LEU A 9 11.94 11.44 12.18
CA LEU A 9 11.41 12.29 13.25
C LEU A 9 10.44 13.38 12.75
N SER A 10 10.57 13.81 11.49
CA SER A 10 9.67 14.83 10.92
C SER A 10 8.40 14.26 10.26
N ARG A 11 8.31 12.94 10.07
CA ARG A 11 7.13 12.28 9.49
C ARG A 11 5.88 12.50 10.35
N ARG A 12 4.76 12.83 9.71
CA ARG A 12 3.43 12.97 10.35
C ARG A 12 2.39 12.19 9.57
N SER A 13 1.34 11.75 10.26
CA SER A 13 0.17 11.18 9.60
C SER A 13 -0.71 12.32 9.07
N VAL A 14 -0.76 12.47 7.74
CA VAL A 14 -1.52 13.51 7.04
C VAL A 14 -2.95 13.03 6.79
N ARG A 15 -3.93 13.91 6.98
CA ARG A 15 -5.37 13.65 6.79
C ARG A 15 -6.08 14.76 6.00
N LEU A 16 -5.30 15.66 5.41
CA LEU A 16 -5.78 16.71 4.51
C LEU A 16 -4.89 16.63 3.27
N PHE A 17 -5.51 16.37 2.12
CA PHE A 17 -4.82 16.13 0.87
C PHE A 17 -5.22 17.19 -0.16
N SER A 18 -4.29 17.52 -1.04
CA SER A 18 -4.58 18.25 -2.27
C SER A 18 -5.20 17.32 -3.30
N ASP A 19 -5.86 17.89 -4.31
CA ASP A 19 -6.37 17.15 -5.48
C ASP A 19 -5.27 16.72 -6.48
N ARG A 20 -3.98 16.95 -6.15
CA ARG A 20 -2.86 16.52 -6.98
C ARG A 20 -2.86 14.99 -7.11
N PRO A 21 -2.93 14.43 -8.33
CA PRO A 21 -2.80 12.99 -8.52
C PRO A 21 -1.40 12.53 -8.14
N VAL A 22 -1.31 11.30 -7.64
CA VAL A 22 -0.04 10.60 -7.41
C VAL A 22 0.35 9.88 -8.70
N THR A 23 1.58 10.05 -9.16
CA THR A 23 2.03 9.43 -10.41
C THR A 23 2.35 7.94 -10.23
N ASP A 24 2.44 7.21 -11.34
CA ASP A 24 2.84 5.79 -11.33
C ASP A 24 4.25 5.61 -10.79
N GLU A 25 5.16 6.53 -11.10
CA GLU A 25 6.54 6.50 -10.63
C GLU A 25 6.61 6.72 -9.12
N GLU A 26 5.84 7.66 -8.58
CA GLU A 26 5.74 7.91 -7.13
C GLU A 26 5.22 6.66 -6.40
N ILE A 27 4.19 6.01 -6.93
CA ILE A 27 3.62 4.78 -6.35
C ILE A 27 4.62 3.62 -6.44
N THR A 28 5.23 3.44 -7.61
CA THR A 28 6.23 2.39 -7.85
C THR A 28 7.41 2.53 -6.90
N ALA A 29 7.94 3.74 -6.70
CA ALA A 29 9.04 3.97 -5.76
C ALA A 29 8.70 3.55 -4.32
N VAL A 30 7.47 3.80 -3.86
CA VAL A 30 7.00 3.36 -2.53
C VAL A 30 6.84 1.85 -2.47
N LEU A 31 6.30 1.23 -3.51
CA LEU A 31 6.11 -0.22 -3.57
C LEU A 31 7.45 -0.97 -3.66
N GLU A 32 8.42 -0.45 -4.40
CA GLU A 32 9.78 -0.98 -4.44
C GLU A 32 10.45 -0.95 -3.06
N ALA A 33 10.28 0.16 -2.31
CA ALA A 33 10.76 0.25 -0.95
C ALA A 33 10.08 -0.77 -0.01
N ALA A 34 8.79 -1.03 -0.20
CA ALA A 34 8.06 -2.05 0.54
C ALA A 34 8.52 -3.47 0.18
N ARG A 35 8.81 -3.74 -1.10
CA ARG A 35 9.27 -5.03 -1.59
C ARG A 35 10.63 -5.42 -1.03
N VAL A 36 11.58 -4.48 -0.96
CA VAL A 36 12.92 -4.75 -0.42
C VAL A 36 12.94 -4.88 1.11
N ALA A 37 11.82 -4.65 1.79
CA ALA A 37 11.73 -4.85 3.22
C ALA A 37 11.93 -6.34 3.59
N PRO A 38 12.62 -6.66 4.69
CA PRO A 38 12.85 -8.04 5.08
C PRO A 38 11.55 -8.74 5.50
N SER A 39 11.45 -10.04 5.20
CA SER A 39 10.36 -10.91 5.67
C SER A 39 10.91 -12.23 6.21
N SER A 40 10.16 -12.86 7.13
CA SER A 40 10.56 -14.16 7.69
C SER A 40 10.71 -15.20 6.59
N ASN A 41 11.87 -15.85 6.52
CA ASN A 41 12.24 -16.83 5.48
C ASN A 41 12.07 -16.32 4.04
N ASN A 42 12.14 -15.00 3.84
CA ASN A 42 11.84 -14.33 2.56
C ASN A 42 10.50 -14.75 1.94
N THR A 43 9.49 -15.03 2.77
CA THR A 43 8.16 -15.45 2.31
C THR A 43 7.37 -14.33 1.65
N GLN A 44 7.75 -13.07 1.90
CA GLN A 44 7.13 -11.87 1.33
C GLN A 44 5.59 -11.87 1.45
N PRO A 45 4.98 -12.15 2.63
CA PRO A 45 3.57 -12.53 2.79
C PRO A 45 2.63 -11.31 2.71
N TRP A 46 2.89 -10.39 1.79
CA TRP A 46 2.17 -9.16 1.57
C TRP A 46 1.62 -9.11 0.14
N ARG A 47 0.46 -8.50 -0.01
CA ARG A 47 -0.07 -8.01 -1.29
C ARG A 47 -0.42 -6.53 -1.13
N PHE A 48 -0.08 -5.74 -2.14
CA PHE A 48 -0.40 -4.32 -2.17
C PHE A 48 -1.39 -4.06 -3.29
N ILE A 49 -2.53 -3.46 -2.96
CA ILE A 49 -3.55 -3.08 -3.93
C ILE A 49 -3.58 -1.56 -4.00
N VAL A 50 -3.30 -1.02 -5.17
CA VAL A 50 -3.34 0.41 -5.45
C VAL A 50 -4.75 0.79 -5.89
N VAL A 51 -5.40 1.67 -5.14
CA VAL A 51 -6.77 2.13 -5.41
C VAL A 51 -6.75 3.62 -5.71
N ARG A 52 -7.17 4.00 -6.91
CA ARG A 52 -7.30 5.40 -7.36
C ARG A 52 -8.71 5.77 -7.80
N GLU A 53 -9.55 4.75 -8.05
CA GLU A 53 -10.92 4.95 -8.48
C GLU A 53 -11.74 5.53 -7.31
N LYS A 54 -12.38 6.67 -7.57
CA LYS A 54 -13.00 7.50 -6.53
C LYS A 54 -14.16 6.80 -5.84
N GLU A 55 -15.01 6.10 -6.59
CA GLU A 55 -16.14 5.35 -6.04
C GLU A 55 -15.65 4.24 -5.08
N THR A 56 -14.57 3.56 -5.43
CA THR A 56 -13.92 2.52 -4.63
C THR A 56 -13.31 3.13 -3.37
N ILE A 57 -12.63 4.27 -3.49
CA ILE A 57 -12.11 5.03 -2.33
C ILE A 57 -13.25 5.45 -1.38
N GLU A 58 -14.38 5.91 -1.92
CA GLU A 58 -15.55 6.28 -1.12
C GLU A 58 -16.17 5.06 -0.42
N LYS A 59 -16.26 3.91 -1.10
CA LYS A 59 -16.69 2.63 -0.49
C LYS A 59 -15.76 2.22 0.64
N LEU A 60 -14.43 2.30 0.43
CA LEU A 60 -13.44 2.01 1.46
C LEU A 60 -13.58 2.94 2.67
N ALA A 61 -13.75 4.25 2.46
CA ALA A 61 -13.94 5.22 3.54
C ALA A 61 -15.17 4.96 4.42
N LYS A 62 -16.22 4.36 3.84
CA LYS A 62 -17.42 3.91 4.58
C LYS A 62 -17.20 2.58 5.30
N ALA A 63 -16.42 1.68 4.71
CA ALA A 63 -16.19 0.34 5.23
C ALA A 63 -15.16 0.30 6.38
N VAL A 64 -14.17 1.19 6.38
CA VAL A 64 -13.12 1.23 7.41
C VAL A 64 -13.69 1.87 8.70
N PRO A 65 -13.85 1.09 9.79
CA PRO A 65 -14.29 1.66 11.06
C PRO A 65 -13.24 2.65 11.55
N ALA A 66 -13.59 3.91 11.78
CA ALA A 66 -12.82 4.72 12.70
C ALA A 66 -13.45 4.49 14.08
N GLY A 67 -12.64 4.02 15.03
CA GLY A 67 -13.10 3.83 16.41
C GLY A 67 -13.87 5.06 16.92
N LEU A 68 -14.81 4.84 17.86
CA LEU A 68 -15.71 5.86 18.43
C LEU A 68 -16.61 6.56 17.39
N ASN A 69 -17.31 5.82 16.52
CA ASN A 69 -18.37 6.36 15.66
C ASN A 69 -17.96 7.55 14.77
N VAL A 70 -16.68 7.68 14.42
CA VAL A 70 -16.21 8.70 13.49
C VAL A 70 -16.08 8.06 12.11
N ILE A 71 -16.65 8.70 11.09
CA ILE A 71 -16.40 8.30 9.70
C ILE A 71 -15.01 8.84 9.31
N ASN A 72 -14.17 8.00 8.69
CA ASN A 72 -12.85 8.41 8.17
C ASN A 72 -12.99 9.31 6.92
N ARG A 73 -13.59 10.50 7.07
CA ARG A 73 -13.85 11.45 5.95
C ARG A 73 -12.58 11.88 5.22
N TRP A 74 -11.43 11.83 5.90
CA TRP A 74 -10.14 12.13 5.28
C TRP A 74 -9.74 11.07 4.25
N LEU A 75 -10.17 9.81 4.42
CA LEU A 75 -9.83 8.71 3.51
C LEU A 75 -10.49 8.91 2.14
N SER A 76 -11.74 9.38 2.11
CA SER A 76 -12.44 9.71 0.85
C SER A 76 -11.86 10.92 0.12
N LYS A 77 -10.91 11.64 0.73
CA LYS A 77 -10.21 12.78 0.14
C LYS A 77 -8.80 12.42 -0.33
N ALA A 78 -8.32 11.20 -0.07
CA ALA A 78 -7.01 10.78 -0.54
C ALA A 78 -7.05 10.54 -2.07
N PRO A 79 -6.06 11.04 -2.83
CA PRO A 79 -5.99 10.82 -4.28
C PRO A 79 -5.59 9.37 -4.65
N CYS A 80 -5.03 8.62 -3.70
CA CYS A 80 -4.62 7.24 -3.86
C CYS A 80 -4.61 6.55 -2.49
N ILE A 81 -5.04 5.29 -2.43
CA ILE A 81 -4.97 4.43 -1.25
C ILE A 81 -4.19 3.16 -1.63
N ILE A 82 -3.19 2.81 -0.83
CA ILE A 82 -2.55 1.49 -0.90
C ILE A 82 -3.14 0.63 0.21
N VAL A 83 -3.82 -0.44 -0.17
CA VAL A 83 -4.32 -1.45 0.77
C VAL A 83 -3.23 -2.51 0.94
N CYS A 84 -2.72 -2.64 2.16
CA CYS A 84 -1.75 -3.67 2.51
C CYS A 84 -2.49 -4.90 3.06
N CYS A 85 -2.39 -6.02 2.35
CA CYS A 85 -2.99 -7.29 2.74
C CYS A 85 -1.89 -8.25 3.19
N GLY A 86 -2.13 -8.97 4.29
CA GLY A 86 -1.31 -10.12 4.67
C GLY A 86 -1.83 -11.39 3.99
N ASP A 87 -0.95 -12.15 3.33
CA ASP A 87 -1.26 -13.48 2.83
C ASP A 87 -0.87 -14.51 3.92
N PRO A 88 -1.85 -15.17 4.55
CA PRO A 88 -1.57 -16.14 5.61
C PRO A 88 -0.97 -17.44 5.07
N ASN A 89 -0.92 -17.64 3.76
CA ASN A 89 -0.41 -18.86 3.16
C ASN A 89 1.03 -18.67 2.64
N PRO A 90 2.04 -19.21 3.33
CA PRO A 90 3.44 -19.01 2.97
C PRO A 90 3.88 -19.81 1.73
N ILE A 91 3.07 -20.76 1.25
CA ILE A 91 3.44 -21.68 0.16
C ILE A 91 3.19 -21.04 -1.21
N TYR A 92 2.20 -20.15 -1.34
CA TYR A 92 1.78 -19.65 -2.65
C TYR A 92 2.78 -18.71 -3.33
N HIS A 93 3.74 -18.13 -2.62
CA HIS A 93 4.68 -17.19 -3.24
C HIS A 93 5.52 -17.81 -4.37
N ARG A 94 6.06 -19.02 -4.19
CA ARG A 94 6.83 -19.70 -5.26
C ARG A 94 5.97 -20.38 -6.33
N ALA A 95 4.71 -20.68 -6.02
CA ALA A 95 3.84 -21.45 -6.90
C ALA A 95 2.91 -20.57 -7.75
N ALA A 96 2.44 -19.44 -7.20
CA ALA A 96 1.55 -18.50 -7.86
C ALA A 96 2.21 -17.74 -9.01
N GLU A 97 3.53 -17.58 -8.97
CA GLU A 97 4.35 -17.02 -10.06
C GLU A 97 4.11 -17.74 -11.40
N LYS A 98 3.74 -19.02 -11.37
CA LYS A 98 3.45 -19.84 -12.56
C LYS A 98 1.97 -19.87 -12.96
N ALA A 99 1.06 -19.33 -12.14
CA ALA A 99 -0.37 -19.66 -12.24
C ALA A 99 -1.35 -18.48 -12.18
N LEU A 100 -0.94 -17.28 -11.74
CA LEU A 100 -1.86 -16.14 -11.60
C LEU A 100 -1.73 -15.12 -12.75
N PRO A 101 -2.86 -14.48 -13.17
CA PRO A 101 -2.86 -13.46 -14.21
C PRO A 101 -2.13 -12.19 -13.78
N ALA A 102 -1.53 -11.51 -14.77
CA ALA A 102 -0.56 -10.41 -14.64
C ALA A 102 -1.09 -9.12 -13.94
N ASP A 103 -2.40 -9.02 -13.69
CA ASP A 103 -3.03 -7.83 -13.11
C ASP A 103 -2.80 -7.70 -11.59
N LEU A 104 -2.29 -8.77 -10.96
CA LEU A 104 -1.76 -8.71 -9.60
C LEU A 104 -0.27 -8.38 -9.70
N LEU A 105 0.12 -7.15 -9.35
CA LEU A 105 1.53 -6.79 -9.17
C LEU A 105 2.10 -7.56 -7.97
N ILE A 106 2.44 -8.83 -8.20
CA ILE A 106 3.37 -9.58 -7.36
C ILE A 106 4.75 -9.07 -7.76
N ILE A 107 5.21 -8.03 -7.07
CA ILE A 107 6.56 -7.53 -7.27
C ILE A 107 7.48 -8.48 -6.49
N ASP A 108 7.99 -9.52 -7.15
CA ASP A 108 9.01 -10.43 -6.59
C ASP A 108 10.39 -10.02 -7.10
N VAL A 109 11.40 -10.13 -6.24
CA VAL A 109 12.81 -10.22 -6.66
C VAL A 109 13.44 -11.32 -5.84
N THR A 110 13.67 -12.44 -6.51
CA THR A 110 14.78 -13.32 -6.16
C THR A 110 16.07 -12.55 -6.45
N ILE A 111 16.97 -12.44 -5.47
CA ILE A 111 18.38 -12.12 -5.74
C ILE A 111 18.98 -13.30 -6.51
#